data_AF-A0AAU3UZ69-F1
#
_entry.id   AF-A0AAU3UZ69-F1
#
_cell.length_a   1.000
_cell.length_b   1.000
_cell.length_c   1.000
_cell.angle_alpha   90.00
_cell.angle_beta   90.00
_cell.angle_gamma   90.00
#
_symmetry.space_group_name_H-M   'P 1'
#
loop_
_entity.id
_entity.type
_entity.pdbx_description
1 polymer ?
#
loop_
_entity_poly.entity_id
_entity_poly.type
_entity_poly.pdbx_seq_one_letter_code
_entity_poly.pdbx_strand_id
1 'polypeptide(L)'
;MLEPADAVTVVSGSWGALSELALANHRGVPVVTIGGWQIHDADGRPVVSAQIGETPAETTDLAIASARNFRALAGQVDQAALDATR
;
A
#
# COMPACT_ATOMS: atom_id res chain seq x y z
N MET A 1 -1.34 -3.92 -14.43
CA MET A 1 -0.23 -4.80 -13.96
C MET A 1 0.72 -3.89 -13.22
N LEU A 2 0.92 -4.14 -11.92
CA LEU A 2 1.80 -3.31 -11.10
C LEU A 2 3.27 -3.68 -11.37
N GLU A 3 3.95 -2.77 -12.06
CA GLU A 3 5.41 -2.62 -12.13
C GLU A 3 5.98 -2.29 -10.73
N PRO A 4 7.30 -2.36 -10.49
CA PRO A 4 7.88 -2.00 -9.19
C PRO A 4 7.47 -0.58 -8.78
N ALA A 5 6.79 -0.49 -7.63
CA ALA A 5 6.28 0.75 -7.07
C ALA A 5 6.54 0.78 -5.55
N ASP A 6 6.80 1.98 -5.03
CA ASP A 6 7.06 2.20 -3.60
C ASP A 6 5.77 2.40 -2.79
N ALA A 7 4.68 2.76 -3.46
CA ALA A 7 3.32 2.86 -2.93
C ALA A 7 2.32 2.81 -4.10
N VAL A 8 1.07 2.43 -3.81
CA VAL A 8 -0.02 2.37 -4.79
C VAL A 8 -1.21 3.21 -4.31
N THR A 9 -1.75 4.06 -5.18
CA THR A 9 -2.98 4.82 -4.91
C THR A 9 -4.14 4.26 -5.72
N VAL A 10 -5.26 3.94 -5.05
CA VAL A 10 -6.47 3.37 -5.65
C VAL A 10 -7.61 4.38 -5.61
N VAL A 11 -8.06 4.81 -6.78
CA VAL A 11 -9.04 5.93 -6.94
C VAL A 11 -10.44 5.45 -7.35
N SER A 12 -10.61 4.18 -7.80
CA SER A 12 -11.88 3.72 -8.39
C SER A 12 -12.41 2.42 -7.79
N GLY A 13 -13.72 2.22 -7.88
CA GLY A 13 -14.44 0.99 -7.54
C GLY A 13 -14.50 -0.04 -8.67
N SER A 14 -13.51 -0.10 -9.57
CA SER A 14 -13.47 -1.14 -10.60
C SER A 14 -12.89 -2.45 -10.07
N TRP A 15 -13.26 -3.59 -10.67
CA TRP A 15 -12.66 -4.89 -10.36
C TRP A 15 -11.16 -4.96 -10.67
N GLY A 16 -10.71 -4.23 -11.69
CA GLY A 16 -9.30 -4.07 -12.01
C GLY A 16 -8.54 -3.37 -10.88
N ALA A 17 -9.10 -2.28 -10.36
CA ALA A 17 -8.53 -1.57 -9.21
C ALA A 17 -8.52 -2.43 -7.93
N LEU A 18 -9.55 -3.25 -7.71
CA LEU A 18 -9.56 -4.21 -6.59
C LEU A 18 -8.45 -5.26 -6.73
N SER A 19 -8.21 -5.76 -7.95
CA SER A 19 -7.17 -6.75 -8.23
C SER A 19 -5.78 -6.18 -7.98
N GLU A 20 -5.54 -4.92 -8.35
CA GLU A 20 -4.27 -4.24 -8.08
C GLU A 20 -4.10 -3.91 -6.59
N LEU A 21 -5.17 -3.52 -5.89
CA LEU A 21 -5.18 -3.36 -4.43
C LEU A 21 -4.79 -4.68 -3.73
N ALA A 22 -5.39 -5.80 -4.13
CA ALA A 22 -5.10 -7.10 -3.57
C ALA A 22 -3.65 -7.51 -3.83
N LEU A 23 -3.14 -7.27 -5.05
CA LEU A 23 -1.76 -7.58 -5.41
C LEU A 23 -0.74 -6.73 -4.64
N ALA A 24 -1.00 -5.44 -4.44
CA ALA A 24 -0.14 -4.56 -3.65
C ALA A 24 -0.06 -5.01 -2.19
N ASN A 25 -1.20 -5.34 -1.57
CA ASN A 25 -1.24 -5.90 -0.22
C ASN A 25 -0.48 -7.23 -0.12
N HIS A 26 -0.65 -8.13 -1.10
CA HIS A 26 0.09 -9.40 -1.13
C HIS A 26 1.60 -9.19 -1.19
N ARG A 27 2.07 -8.14 -1.88
CA ARG A 27 3.49 -7.77 -1.98
C ARG A 27 4.00 -6.94 -0.81
N GLY A 28 3.15 -6.56 0.14
CA GLY A 28 3.50 -5.67 1.24
C GLY A 28 3.79 -4.22 0.80
N VAL A 29 3.39 -3.84 -0.42
CA VAL A 29 3.52 -2.47 -0.91
C VAL A 29 2.42 -1.62 -0.27
N PRO A 30 2.75 -0.45 0.32
CA PRO A 30 1.74 0.41 0.93
C PRO A 30 0.64 0.82 -0.06
N VAL A 31 -0.60 0.74 0.39
CA VAL A 31 -1.78 1.13 -0.40
C VAL A 31 -2.48 2.31 0.26
N VAL A 32 -2.81 3.32 -0.54
CA VAL A 32 -3.68 4.43 -0.16
C VAL A 32 -4.89 4.43 -1.09
N THR A 33 -6.09 4.71 -0.57
CA THR A 33 -7.31 4.81 -1.37
C THR A 33 -8.05 6.11 -1.12
N ILE A 34 -8.73 6.60 -2.15
CA ILE A 34 -9.67 7.72 -2.09
C ILE A 34 -10.96 7.32 -2.79
N GLY A 35 -12.08 7.33 -2.07
CA GLY A 35 -13.39 6.95 -2.62
C GLY A 35 -13.46 5.54 -3.23
N GLY A 36 -12.56 4.65 -2.83
CA GLY A 36 -12.42 3.30 -3.39
C GLY A 36 -13.12 2.21 -2.59
N TRP A 37 -12.54 1.02 -2.61
CA TRP A 37 -13.12 -0.18 -2.01
C TRP A 37 -12.99 -0.20 -0.48
N GLN A 38 -14.06 -0.64 0.19
CA GLN A 38 -14.04 -1.07 1.58
C GLN A 38 -14.23 -2.58 1.61
N ILE A 39 -13.19 -3.30 2.02
CA ILE A 39 -13.20 -4.77 2.06
C ILE A 39 -13.64 -5.21 3.45
N HIS A 40 -14.60 -6.13 3.49
CA HIS A 40 -15.05 -6.76 4.73
C HIS A 40 -14.80 -8.27 4.64
N ASP A 41 -14.48 -8.90 5.77
CA ASP A 41 -14.39 -10.36 5.86
C ASP A 41 -15.78 -11.01 5.81
N ALA A 42 -15.82 -12.35 5.89
CA ALA A 42 -17.06 -13.11 5.81
C ALA A 42 -18.04 -12.81 6.98
N ASP A 43 -17.53 -12.28 8.09
CA ASP A 43 -18.32 -11.90 9.27
C ASP A 43 -18.71 -10.41 9.24
N GLY A 44 -18.37 -9.69 8.17
CA GLY A 44 -18.66 -8.27 8.01
C GLY A 44 -17.69 -7.35 8.76
N ARG A 45 -16.52 -7.84 9.22
CA ARG A 45 -15.50 -6.98 9.85
C ARG A 45 -14.64 -6.30 8.79
N PRO A 46 -14.33 -5.00 8.92
CA PRO A 46 -13.45 -4.32 7.99
C PRO A 46 -12.07 -4.97 7.95
N VAL A 47 -11.57 -5.23 6.74
CA VAL A 47 -10.20 -5.66 6.48
C VAL A 47 -9.36 -4.41 6.23
N VAL A 48 -8.29 -4.23 7.00
CA VAL A 48 -7.34 -3.14 6.79
C VAL A 48 -6.53 -3.43 5.53
N SER A 49 -6.96 -2.89 4.40
CA SER A 49 -6.36 -3.13 3.08
C SER A 49 -5.73 -1.89 2.43
N ALA A 50 -5.92 -0.71 3.02
CA ALA A 50 -5.35 0.54 2.56
C ALA A 50 -5.46 1.62 3.66
N GLN A 51 -4.60 2.62 3.62
CA GLN A 51 -4.86 3.92 4.24
C GLN A 51 -5.93 4.66 3.43
N ILE A 52 -6.80 5.42 4.08
CA ILE A 52 -7.87 6.15 3.41
C ILE A 52 -7.54 7.64 3.46
N GLY A 53 -7.46 8.28 2.29
CA GLY A 53 -7.44 9.73 2.17
C GLY A 53 -8.84 10.24 1.80
N GLU A 54 -9.26 11.34 2.41
CA GLU A 54 -10.56 11.96 2.14
C GLU A 54 -10.48 12.99 1.01
N THR A 55 -9.29 13.54 0.77
CA THR A 55 -9.03 14.49 -0.31
C THR A 55 -7.86 14.04 -1.21
N PRO A 56 -7.79 14.50 -2.48
CA PRO A 56 -6.67 14.17 -3.35
C PRO A 56 -5.31 14.62 -2.80
N ALA A 57 -5.26 15.77 -2.12
CA ALA A 57 -4.04 16.29 -1.51
C ALA A 57 -3.56 15.38 -0.38
N GLU A 58 -4.45 15.07 0.56
CA GLU A 58 -4.15 14.15 1.67
C GLU A 58 -3.74 12.75 1.18
N THR A 59 -4.45 12.22 0.18
CA THR A 59 -4.13 10.92 -0.43
C THR A 59 -2.71 10.90 -1.00
N THR A 60 -2.30 12.01 -1.59
CA THR A 60 -0.95 12.17 -2.14
C THR A 60 0.09 12.25 -1.03
N ASP A 61 -0.18 13.02 0.02
CA ASP A 61 0.72 13.14 1.17
C ASP A 61 0.92 11.80 1.88
N LEU A 62 -0.16 11.04 2.08
CA LEU A 62 -0.14 9.68 2.64
C LEU A 62 0.68 8.73 1.78
N ALA A 63 0.53 8.79 0.45
CA ALA A 63 1.26 7.93 -0.47
C ALA A 63 2.77 8.23 -0.44
N ILE A 64 3.15 9.52 -0.43
CA ILE A 64 4.55 9.95 -0.35
C ILE A 64 5.18 9.51 0.99
N ALA A 65 4.47 9.74 2.10
CA ALA A 65 4.94 9.34 3.43
C ALA A 65 5.15 7.82 3.50
N SER A 66 4.19 7.06 3.01
CA SER A 66 4.25 5.59 2.98
C SER A 66 5.40 5.07 2.12
N ALA A 67 5.60 5.65 0.92
CA ALA A 67 6.71 5.27 0.04
C ALA A 67 8.09 5.53 0.68
N ARG A 68 8.25 6.67 1.37
CA ARG A 68 9.49 6.99 2.09
C ARG A 68 9.77 5.98 3.20
N ASN A 69 8.75 5.66 3.99
CA ASN A 69 8.87 4.69 5.08
C ASN A 69 9.19 3.28 4.54
N PHE A 70 8.51 2.86 3.46
CA PHE A 70 8.76 1.57 2.83
C PHE A 70 10.20 1.43 2.34
N ARG A 71 10.73 2.44 1.63
CA ARG A 71 12.15 2.45 1.21
C ARG A 71 13.12 2.46 2.39
N ALA A 72 12.84 3.24 3.42
CA ALA A 72 13.70 3.32 4.60
C ALA A 72 13.78 1.96 5.31
N LEU A 73 12.65 1.26 5.47
CA LEU A 73 12.60 -0.07 6.05
C LEU A 73 13.30 -1.11 5.17
N ALA A 74 13.08 -1.09 3.85
CA ALA A 74 13.77 -1.98 2.92
C ALA A 74 15.29 -1.81 3.02
N GLY A 75 15.79 -0.57 3.00
CA GLY A 75 17.22 -0.29 3.15
C GLY A 75 17.80 -0.69 4.51
N GLN A 76 17.02 -0.60 5.59
CA GLN A 76 17.44 -1.09 6.92
C GLN A 76 17.55 -2.61 6.95
N VAL A 77 16.60 -3.33 6.35
CA VAL A 77 16.61 -4.80 6.25
C VAL A 77 17.83 -5.26 5.44
N ASP A 78 18.09 -4.61 4.30
CA ASP A 78 19.25 -4.91 3.45
C ASP A 78 20.56 -4.70 4.22
N GLN A 79 20.70 -3.57 4.93
CA GLN A 79 21.90 -3.28 5.71
C GLN A 79 22.08 -4.29 6.87
N ALA A 80 21.02 -4.62 7.60
CA ALA A 80 21.08 -5.59 8.68
C ALA A 80 21.48 -6.99 8.19
N ALA A 81 21.01 -7.40 7.01
CA ALA A 81 21.40 -8.67 6.40
C ALA A 81 22.89 -8.68 6.00
N LEU A 82 23.41 -7.56 5.50
CA LEU A 82 24.84 -7.41 5.19
C LEU A 82 25.70 -7.47 6.47
N ASP A 83 25.28 -6.78 7.53
CA ASP A 83 25.99 -6.75 8.81
C ASP A 83 25.99 -8.12 9.51
N ALA A 84 24.92 -8.90 9.39
CA ALA A 84 24.81 -10.24 9.97
C ALA A 84 25.67 -11.31 9.25
N THR A 85 26.13 -11.02 8.03
CA THR A 85 26.97 -11.93 7.23
C THR A 85 28.48 -11.65 7.42
N ARG A 86 28.82 -10.60 8.19
CA ARG A 86 30.20 -10.18 8.50
C ARG A 86 30.65 -10.67 9.88
#